data_AF-A0A661E6I9-F1
#
_entry.id   AF-A0A661E6I9-F1
#
_cell.length_a   1.000
_cell.length_b   1.000
_cell.length_c   1.000
_cell.angle_alpha   90.00
_cell.angle_beta   90.00
_cell.angle_gamma   90.00
#
_symmetry.space_group_name_H-M   'P 1'
#
loop_
_entity.id
_entity.type
_entity.pdbx_description
1 polymer ?
#
loop_
_entity_poly.entity_id
_entity_poly.type
_entity_poly.pdbx_seq_one_letter_code
_entity_poly.pdbx_strand_id
1 'polypeptide(L)'
;MTNKDSKLSQQNLEKLEQQNFNSRLQETPIAIIGMASVFANAKNLDQYWDNIFEAVDSIIDVPASRWAIDDHYSEDKTAADKTYCKRGGFIPDLDFDPMEFGLPPNILELTDIAQLLSLVVARDVLSDAGLGEGSGYDRDKIGITLGVGGGQKQITPLTSRLQGPVLDKVLKASGIDDE
;
A
#
# COMPACT_ATOMS: atom_id res chain seq x y z
N MET A 1 16.99 -36.50 -22.14
CA MET A 1 16.11 -36.07 -23.25
C MET A 1 14.72 -35.59 -22.79
N THR A 2 14.50 -35.30 -21.50
CA THR A 2 13.17 -35.11 -20.90
C THR A 2 12.77 -33.65 -20.61
N ASN A 3 13.61 -32.66 -20.91
CA ASN A 3 13.42 -31.27 -20.44
C ASN A 3 12.90 -30.30 -21.52
N LYS A 4 12.84 -30.73 -22.79
CA LYS A 4 12.39 -29.89 -23.92
C LYS A 4 10.89 -30.07 -24.19
N ASP A 5 10.39 -31.30 -24.03
CA ASP A 5 8.98 -31.65 -24.25
C ASP A 5 8.07 -31.15 -23.11
N SER A 6 8.58 -31.08 -21.88
CA SER A 6 7.85 -30.51 -20.73
C SER A 6 7.64 -29.00 -20.86
N LYS A 7 8.66 -28.27 -21.32
CA LYS A 7 8.57 -26.83 -21.61
C LYS A 7 7.62 -26.51 -22.76
N LEU A 8 7.63 -27.33 -23.82
CA LEU A 8 6.74 -27.14 -24.98
C LEU A 8 5.27 -27.41 -24.59
N SER A 9 5.03 -28.36 -23.69
CA SER A 9 3.70 -28.65 -23.14
C SER A 9 3.17 -27.52 -22.26
N GLN A 10 4.00 -26.97 -21.36
CA GLN A 10 3.64 -25.81 -20.53
C GLN A 10 3.31 -24.57 -21.37
N GLN A 11 4.12 -24.27 -22.38
CA GLN A 11 3.87 -23.14 -23.28
C GLN A 11 2.56 -23.29 -24.08
N ASN A 12 2.20 -24.51 -24.48
CA ASN A 12 0.93 -24.76 -25.16
C ASN A 12 -0.27 -24.63 -24.21
N LEU A 13 -0.12 -25.06 -22.95
CA LEU A 13 -1.15 -24.91 -21.90
C LEU A 13 -1.39 -23.43 -21.56
N GLU A 14 -0.33 -22.65 -21.34
CA GLU A 14 -0.43 -21.20 -21.11
C GLU A 14 -1.11 -20.47 -22.28
N LYS A 15 -0.81 -20.88 -23.51
CA LYS A 15 -1.39 -20.29 -24.73
C LYS A 15 -2.88 -20.64 -24.89
N LEU A 16 -3.28 -21.87 -24.53
CA LEU A 16 -4.68 -22.31 -24.48
C LEU A 16 -5.46 -21.60 -23.37
N GLU A 17 -4.86 -21.42 -22.19
CA GLU A 17 -5.46 -20.64 -21.09
C GLU A 17 -5.64 -19.18 -21.47
N GLN A 18 -4.64 -18.55 -22.10
CA GLN A 18 -4.75 -17.18 -22.61
C GLN A 18 -5.80 -17.04 -23.72
N GLN A 19 -5.92 -18.01 -24.62
CA GLN A 19 -6.98 -18.02 -25.65
C GLN A 19 -8.37 -18.15 -25.02
N ASN A 20 -8.55 -19.03 -24.03
CA ASN A 20 -9.81 -19.21 -23.30
C ASN A 20 -10.15 -18.02 -22.38
N PHE A 21 -9.16 -17.29 -21.89
CA PHE A 21 -9.38 -16.08 -21.10
C PHE A 21 -9.90 -14.95 -22.00
N ASN A 22 -9.30 -14.78 -23.19
CA ASN A 22 -9.72 -13.76 -24.14
C ASN A 22 -11.12 -14.03 -24.73
N SER A 23 -11.52 -15.29 -24.95
CA SER A 23 -12.88 -15.59 -25.43
C SER A 23 -13.97 -15.25 -24.40
N ARG A 24 -13.72 -15.50 -23.11
CA ARG A 24 -14.67 -15.14 -22.04
C ARG A 24 -14.85 -13.63 -21.88
N LEU A 25 -13.78 -12.84 -22.03
CA LEU A 25 -13.87 -11.38 -22.04
C LEU A 25 -14.58 -10.84 -23.28
N GLN A 26 -14.55 -11.56 -24.41
CA GLN A 26 -15.35 -11.22 -25.60
C GLN A 26 -16.84 -11.49 -25.38
N GLU A 27 -17.19 -12.57 -24.67
CA GLU A 27 -18.57 -12.94 -24.36
C GLU A 27 -19.18 -12.09 -23.22
N THR A 28 -18.36 -11.70 -22.23
CA THR A 28 -18.76 -10.86 -21.10
C THR A 28 -17.70 -9.78 -20.86
N PRO A 29 -17.73 -8.68 -21.62
CA PRO A 29 -16.77 -7.59 -21.45
C PRO A 29 -16.93 -6.94 -20.09
N ILE A 30 -15.80 -6.64 -19.45
CA ILE A 30 -15.75 -5.95 -18.15
C ILE A 30 -15.40 -4.49 -18.40
N ALA A 31 -16.23 -3.58 -17.89
CA ALA A 31 -15.99 -2.15 -17.94
C ALA A 31 -15.38 -1.65 -16.63
N ILE A 32 -14.38 -0.78 -16.73
CA ILE A 32 -13.95 0.07 -15.62
C ILE A 32 -14.85 1.31 -15.67
N ILE A 33 -15.71 1.45 -14.66
CA ILE A 33 -16.72 2.53 -14.62
C ILE A 33 -16.39 3.64 -13.63
N GLY A 34 -15.35 3.46 -12.80
CA GLY A 34 -14.84 4.50 -11.92
C GLY A 34 -13.41 4.20 -11.50
N MET A 35 -12.68 5.25 -11.14
CA MET A 35 -11.31 5.21 -10.65
C MET A 35 -11.12 6.20 -9.50
N ALA A 36 -10.25 5.86 -8.55
CA ALA A 36 -9.76 6.79 -7.55
C ALA A 36 -8.33 6.41 -7.18
N SER A 37 -7.55 7.38 -6.72
CA SER A 37 -6.17 7.15 -6.35
C SER A 37 -5.66 8.17 -5.34
N VAL A 38 -4.62 7.76 -4.61
CA VAL A 38 -3.82 8.63 -3.76
C VAL A 38 -2.36 8.27 -4.03
N PHE A 39 -1.55 9.27 -4.39
CA PHE A 39 -0.15 9.10 -4.76
C PHE A 39 0.74 10.16 -4.11
N ALA A 40 2.05 10.03 -4.29
CA ALA A 40 2.96 11.08 -3.86
C ALA A 40 2.59 12.41 -4.53
N ASN A 41 2.50 13.47 -3.74
CA ASN A 41 2.09 14.80 -4.20
C ASN A 41 0.71 14.86 -4.90
N ALA A 42 -0.17 13.89 -4.68
CA ALA A 42 -1.53 13.88 -5.24
C ALA A 42 -2.51 13.21 -4.28
N LYS A 43 -3.48 13.98 -3.77
CA LYS A 43 -4.47 13.47 -2.81
C LYS A 43 -5.68 12.79 -3.45
N ASN A 44 -5.84 12.91 -4.76
CA ASN A 44 -6.93 12.35 -5.54
C ASN A 44 -6.52 12.11 -7.00
N LEU A 45 -7.43 11.51 -7.77
CA LEU A 45 -7.20 11.14 -9.17
C LEU A 45 -6.93 12.36 -10.08
N ASP A 46 -7.68 13.45 -9.89
CA ASP A 46 -7.53 14.67 -10.71
C ASP A 46 -6.14 15.28 -10.54
N GLN A 47 -5.68 15.45 -9.30
CA GLN A 47 -4.33 15.96 -9.02
C GLN A 47 -3.25 15.03 -9.56
N TYR A 48 -3.46 13.72 -9.47
CA TYR A 48 -2.51 12.77 -10.04
C TYR A 48 -2.44 12.91 -11.57
N TRP A 49 -3.57 13.13 -12.22
CA TRP A 49 -3.62 13.35 -13.67
C TRP A 49 -2.94 14.66 -14.07
N ASP A 50 -3.19 15.75 -13.34
CA ASP A 50 -2.51 17.04 -13.52
C ASP A 50 -1.00 16.88 -13.37
N ASN A 51 -0.53 16.17 -12.34
CA ASN A 51 0.89 15.89 -12.14
C ASN A 51 1.53 15.13 -13.31
N ILE A 52 0.81 14.17 -13.91
CA ILE A 52 1.29 13.44 -15.10
C ILE A 52 1.39 14.41 -16.28
N PHE A 53 0.34 15.19 -16.53
CA PHE A 53 0.28 16.12 -17.63
C PHE A 53 1.38 17.19 -17.56
N GLU A 54 1.66 17.67 -16.35
CA GLU A 54 2.69 18.68 -16.07
C GLU A 54 4.10 18.08 -15.87
N ALA A 55 4.23 16.74 -15.92
CA ALA A 55 5.49 16.02 -15.68
C ALA A 55 6.16 16.36 -14.33
N VAL A 56 5.37 16.43 -13.26
CA VAL A 56 5.83 16.78 -11.91
C VAL A 56 6.67 15.65 -11.28
N ASP A 57 7.91 15.94 -10.90
CA ASP A 57 8.73 15.05 -10.06
C ASP A 57 8.20 15.09 -8.62
N SER A 58 7.49 14.03 -8.23
CA SER A 58 6.88 13.90 -6.89
C SER A 58 7.81 13.22 -5.87
N ILE A 59 9.08 12.97 -6.22
CA ILE A 59 10.07 12.39 -5.33
C ILE A 59 10.77 13.50 -4.54
N ILE A 60 10.65 13.46 -3.22
CA ILE A 60 11.23 14.45 -2.32
C ILE A 60 12.27 13.80 -1.39
N ASP A 61 13.08 14.61 -0.72
CA ASP A 61 13.87 14.13 0.42
C ASP A 61 12.95 13.66 1.55
N VAL A 62 13.42 12.71 2.36
CA VAL A 62 12.63 12.19 3.49
C VAL A 62 12.20 13.34 4.41
N PRO A 63 10.89 13.53 4.64
CA PRO A 63 10.41 14.56 5.56
C PRO A 63 10.89 14.30 6.98
N ALA A 64 11.22 15.38 7.70
CA ALA A 64 11.66 15.31 9.10
C ALA A 64 10.61 14.66 10.03
N SER A 65 9.33 14.64 9.63
CA SER A 65 8.25 13.95 10.35
C SER A 65 8.29 12.42 10.26
N ARG A 66 9.15 11.84 9.40
CA ARG A 66 9.25 10.39 9.20
C ARG A 66 10.38 9.79 10.05
N TRP A 67 11.61 10.26 9.85
CA TRP A 67 12.80 9.88 10.61
C TRP A 67 13.93 10.88 10.34
N ALA A 68 14.89 10.96 11.25
CA ALA A 68 16.05 11.85 11.09
C ALA A 68 17.08 11.23 10.15
N ILE A 69 17.36 11.90 9.03
CA ILE A 69 18.21 11.38 7.95
C ILE A 69 19.59 10.97 8.47
N ASP A 70 20.17 11.76 9.36
CA ASP A 70 21.51 11.57 9.92
C ASP A 70 21.67 10.26 10.70
N ASP A 71 20.57 9.72 11.26
CA ASP A 71 20.58 8.48 12.03
C ASP A 71 20.81 7.25 11.14
N HIS A 72 20.43 7.32 9.86
CA HIS A 72 20.42 6.14 8.98
C HIS A 72 21.10 6.34 7.62
N TYR A 73 21.48 7.55 7.24
CA TYR A 73 22.12 7.80 5.94
C TYR A 73 23.64 7.57 5.95
N SER A 74 24.15 7.00 4.87
CA SER A 74 25.58 6.96 4.54
C SER A 74 25.76 6.99 3.03
N GLU A 75 26.74 7.75 2.52
CA GLU A 75 27.07 7.73 1.09
C GLU A 75 27.73 6.40 0.68
N ASP A 76 28.40 5.71 1.61
CA ASP A 76 28.93 4.36 1.41
C ASP A 76 27.79 3.33 1.37
N LYS A 77 27.56 2.77 0.19
CA LYS A 77 26.54 1.75 -0.09
C LYS A 77 26.75 0.44 0.67
N THR A 78 27.92 0.23 1.25
CA THR A 78 28.30 -0.98 1.99
C THR A 78 28.33 -0.77 3.50
N ALA A 79 28.08 0.46 3.97
CA ALA A 79 28.01 0.74 5.39
C ALA A 79 26.88 -0.07 6.04
N ALA A 80 27.23 -0.84 7.08
CA ALA A 80 26.27 -1.64 7.83
C ALA A 80 25.19 -0.76 8.47
N ASP A 81 23.95 -1.25 8.47
CA ASP A 81 22.78 -0.62 9.09
C ASP A 81 22.46 0.81 8.61
N LYS A 82 23.00 1.20 7.44
CA LYS A 82 22.77 2.50 6.80
C LYS A 82 22.12 2.34 5.42
N THR A 83 21.39 3.36 4.99
CA THR A 83 20.85 3.50 3.64
C THR A 83 21.62 4.58 2.87
N TYR A 84 21.90 4.31 1.59
CA TYR A 84 22.44 5.31 0.66
C TYR A 84 21.36 6.13 -0.05
N CYS A 85 20.09 5.84 0.21
CA CYS A 85 18.95 6.57 -0.35
C CYS A 85 18.24 7.38 0.75
N LYS A 86 17.99 8.66 0.45
CA LYS A 86 17.28 9.61 1.31
C LYS A 86 16.09 10.29 0.61
N ARG A 87 15.66 9.76 -0.53
CA ARG A 87 14.56 10.28 -1.34
C ARG A 87 13.46 9.23 -1.51
N GLY A 88 12.21 9.69 -1.61
CA GLY A 88 11.05 8.82 -1.79
C GLY A 88 9.79 9.59 -2.19
N GLY A 89 8.77 8.83 -2.60
CA GLY A 89 7.42 9.36 -2.77
C GLY A 89 6.65 9.22 -1.45
N PHE A 90 6.07 10.31 -0.98
CA PHE A 90 5.33 10.33 0.28
C PHE A 90 3.88 10.72 0.00
N ILE A 91 2.96 9.89 0.50
CA ILE A 91 1.53 10.18 0.46
C ILE A 91 1.28 11.47 1.27
N PRO A 92 0.55 12.46 0.71
CA PRO A 92 0.20 13.69 1.41
C PRO A 92 -0.69 13.39 2.62
N ASP A 93 -0.79 14.36 3.53
CA ASP A 93 -1.73 14.24 4.63
C ASP A 93 -3.17 14.23 4.07
N LEU A 94 -3.95 13.26 4.54
CA LEU A 94 -5.34 13.07 4.15
C LEU A 94 -6.22 13.29 5.36
N ASP A 95 -7.26 14.12 5.19
CA ASP A 95 -8.32 14.23 6.18
C ASP A 95 -9.12 12.92 6.18
N PHE A 96 -9.09 12.22 7.31
CA PHE A 96 -9.81 10.99 7.51
C PHE A 96 -10.76 11.16 8.70
N ASP A 97 -12.06 11.13 8.46
CA ASP A 97 -13.07 11.09 9.50
C ASP A 97 -13.49 9.63 9.77
N PRO A 98 -13.09 9.03 10.91
CA PRO A 98 -13.48 7.65 11.22
C PRO A 98 -15.00 7.44 11.27
N MET A 99 -15.75 8.48 11.63
CA MET A 99 -17.21 8.40 11.75
C MET A 99 -17.90 8.19 10.40
N GLU A 100 -17.33 8.72 9.32
CA GLU A 100 -17.81 8.50 7.95
C GLU A 100 -17.83 7.01 7.58
N PHE A 101 -16.90 6.23 8.13
CA PHE A 101 -16.73 4.81 7.88
C PHE A 101 -17.29 3.92 9.00
N GLY A 102 -17.96 4.50 9.99
CA GLY A 102 -18.49 3.78 11.16
C GLY A 102 -17.39 3.19 12.06
N LEU A 103 -16.19 3.76 12.04
CA LEU A 103 -15.05 3.31 12.84
C LEU A 103 -15.00 4.07 14.17
N PRO A 104 -15.06 3.38 15.33
CA PRO A 104 -14.82 4.02 16.62
C PRO A 104 -13.41 4.64 16.72
N PRO A 105 -13.22 5.79 17.39
CA PRO A 105 -11.91 6.45 17.45
C PRO A 105 -10.78 5.58 18.03
N ASN A 106 -11.10 4.70 18.98
CA ASN A 106 -10.13 3.84 19.66
C ASN A 106 -9.55 2.70 18.79
N ILE A 107 -10.17 2.38 17.65
CA ILE A 107 -9.64 1.35 16.74
C ILE A 107 -8.68 1.93 15.70
N LEU A 108 -8.62 3.26 15.55
CA LEU A 108 -7.80 3.92 14.54
C LEU A 108 -6.31 3.66 14.74
N GLU A 109 -5.84 3.66 16.00
CA GLU A 109 -4.43 3.37 16.31
C GLU A 109 -4.03 1.92 15.97
N LEU A 110 -4.99 1.00 16.06
CA LEU A 110 -4.83 -0.43 15.83
C LEU A 110 -5.04 -0.82 14.36
N THR A 111 -5.63 0.06 13.56
CA THR A 111 -5.91 -0.19 12.14
C THR A 111 -4.68 0.13 11.30
N ASP A 112 -4.43 -0.68 10.28
CA ASP A 112 -3.30 -0.46 9.37
C ASP A 112 -3.57 0.70 8.40
N ILE A 113 -2.53 1.48 8.08
CA ILE A 113 -2.67 2.62 7.15
C ILE A 113 -3.18 2.17 5.79
N ALA A 114 -2.76 1.00 5.28
CA ALA A 114 -3.24 0.50 4.00
C ALA A 114 -4.75 0.22 4.03
N GLN A 115 -5.29 -0.24 5.16
CA GLN A 115 -6.73 -0.44 5.33
C GLN A 115 -7.49 0.88 5.34
N LEU A 116 -6.99 1.87 6.09
CA LEU A 116 -7.60 3.21 6.15
C LEU A 116 -7.59 3.91 4.80
N LEU A 117 -6.45 3.89 4.10
CA LEU A 117 -6.34 4.45 2.75
C LEU A 117 -7.25 3.72 1.75
N SER A 118 -7.41 2.40 1.89
CA SER A 118 -8.32 1.63 1.04
C SER A 118 -9.77 2.08 1.21
N LEU A 119 -10.20 2.49 2.42
CA LEU A 119 -11.54 3.03 2.65
C LEU A 119 -11.76 4.37 1.95
N VAL A 120 -10.76 5.26 2.00
CA VAL A 120 -10.80 6.56 1.30
C VAL A 120 -10.92 6.34 -0.21
N VAL A 121 -10.05 5.50 -0.78
CA VAL A 121 -10.07 5.19 -2.22
C VAL A 121 -11.37 4.48 -2.61
N ALA A 122 -11.88 3.56 -1.79
CA ALA A 122 -13.14 2.86 -2.03
C ALA A 122 -14.33 3.83 -2.08
N ARG A 123 -14.40 4.80 -1.16
CA ARG A 123 -15.43 5.85 -1.19
C ARG A 123 -15.33 6.66 -2.48
N ASP A 124 -14.13 7.14 -2.81
CA ASP A 124 -13.93 8.03 -3.95
C ASP A 124 -14.21 7.31 -5.28
N VAL A 125 -13.85 6.02 -5.40
CA VAL A 125 -14.14 5.23 -6.63
C VAL A 125 -15.62 4.95 -6.79
N LEU A 126 -16.37 4.75 -5.70
CA LEU A 126 -17.82 4.58 -5.76
C LEU A 126 -18.49 5.89 -6.19
N SER A 127 -18.01 7.03 -5.70
CA SER A 127 -18.47 8.34 -6.12
C SER A 127 -18.18 8.60 -7.61
N ASP A 128 -16.96 8.32 -8.08
CA ASP A 128 -16.56 8.48 -9.48
C ASP A 128 -17.38 7.57 -10.41
N ALA A 129 -17.68 6.34 -9.97
CA ALA A 129 -18.56 5.42 -10.69
C ALA A 129 -20.05 5.82 -10.69
N GLY A 130 -20.43 6.89 -9.97
CA GLY A 130 -21.83 7.30 -9.80
C GLY A 130 -22.66 6.35 -8.92
N LEU A 131 -21.99 5.53 -8.11
CA LEU A 131 -22.61 4.53 -7.22
C LEU A 131 -22.78 5.10 -5.80
N GLY A 132 -23.81 5.93 -5.61
CA GLY A 132 -24.18 6.48 -4.31
C GLY A 132 -25.17 5.62 -3.52
N GLU A 133 -25.53 6.07 -2.31
CA GLU A 133 -26.62 5.47 -1.54
C GLU A 133 -27.93 5.51 -2.33
N GLY A 134 -28.58 4.35 -2.52
CA GLY A 134 -29.84 4.25 -3.28
C GLY A 134 -29.68 3.92 -4.77
N SER A 135 -28.45 3.73 -5.27
CA SER A 135 -28.21 3.30 -6.66
C SER A 135 -28.61 1.83 -6.96
N GLY A 136 -29.11 1.10 -5.97
CA GLY A 136 -29.79 -0.18 -6.15
C GLY A 136 -28.87 -1.37 -6.44
N TYR A 137 -27.55 -1.23 -6.26
CA TYR A 137 -26.63 -2.34 -6.40
C TYR A 137 -26.74 -3.33 -5.23
N ASP A 138 -26.61 -4.61 -5.56
CA ASP A 138 -26.64 -5.71 -4.61
C ASP A 138 -25.26 -5.87 -3.94
N ARG A 139 -25.16 -5.50 -2.66
CA ARG A 139 -23.91 -5.55 -1.89
C ARG A 139 -23.36 -6.98 -1.77
N ASP A 140 -24.23 -8.00 -1.78
CA ASP A 140 -23.83 -9.40 -1.66
C ASP A 140 -23.14 -9.93 -2.92
N LYS A 141 -23.20 -9.18 -4.02
CA LYS A 141 -22.55 -9.51 -5.30
C LYS A 141 -21.27 -8.71 -5.57
N ILE A 142 -20.80 -7.93 -4.60
CA ILE A 142 -19.57 -7.15 -4.74
C ILE A 142 -18.38 -7.97 -4.24
N GLY A 143 -17.43 -8.24 -5.15
CA GLY A 143 -16.12 -8.75 -4.79
C GLY A 143 -15.13 -7.61 -4.56
N ILE A 144 -14.29 -7.73 -3.52
CA ILE A 144 -13.21 -6.78 -3.23
C ILE A 144 -11.88 -7.55 -3.28
N THR A 145 -10.94 -7.05 -4.07
CA THR A 145 -9.59 -7.59 -4.16
C THR A 145 -8.60 -6.49 -3.82
N LEU A 146 -7.77 -6.71 -2.79
CA LEU A 146 -6.74 -5.75 -2.35
C LEU A 146 -5.36 -6.39 -2.46
N GLY A 147 -4.46 -5.73 -3.18
CA GLY A 147 -3.04 -6.08 -3.21
C GLY A 147 -2.31 -5.39 -2.07
N VAL A 148 -1.91 -6.13 -1.05
CA VAL A 148 -1.19 -5.57 0.11
C VAL A 148 0.21 -6.19 0.18
N GLY A 149 1.23 -5.34 0.18
CA GLY A 149 2.64 -5.72 0.35
C GLY A 149 3.09 -5.69 1.83
N GLY A 150 4.34 -6.09 2.07
CA GLY A 150 4.98 -5.97 3.39
C GLY A 150 5.15 -4.52 3.85
N GLY A 151 5.58 -4.33 5.11
CA GLY A 151 5.77 -2.99 5.69
C GLY A 151 4.53 -2.41 6.38
N GLN A 152 3.57 -3.27 6.76
CA GLN A 152 2.39 -2.89 7.53
C GLN A 152 2.79 -2.18 8.83
N LYS A 153 2.05 -1.13 9.19
CA LYS A 153 2.34 -0.24 10.34
C LYS A 153 2.57 -1.01 11.63
N GLN A 154 1.82 -2.11 11.82
CA GLN A 154 1.77 -2.82 13.09
C GLN A 154 2.91 -3.84 13.27
N ILE A 155 3.52 -4.34 12.19
CA ILE A 155 4.45 -5.48 12.30
C ILE A 155 5.75 -5.10 13.02
N THR A 156 6.30 -3.93 12.72
CA THR A 156 7.56 -3.46 13.34
C THR A 156 7.37 -3.15 14.83
N PRO A 157 6.38 -2.36 15.27
CA PRO A 157 6.13 -2.16 16.70
C PRO A 157 5.84 -3.46 17.46
N LEU A 158 5.09 -4.39 16.86
CA LEU A 158 4.80 -5.69 17.49
C LEU A 158 6.08 -6.50 17.70
N THR A 159 6.93 -6.60 16.67
CA THR A 159 8.20 -7.34 16.76
C THR A 159 9.19 -6.68 17.71
N SER A 160 9.29 -5.35 17.73
CA SER A 160 10.10 -4.61 18.69
C SER A 160 9.66 -4.84 20.14
N ARG A 161 8.34 -4.88 20.42
CA ARG A 161 7.83 -5.15 21.78
C ARG A 161 8.23 -6.54 22.30
N LEU A 162 8.36 -7.54 21.42
CA LEU A 162 8.85 -8.88 21.82
C LEU A 162 10.31 -8.85 22.26
N GLN A 163 11.11 -7.90 21.77
CA GLN A 163 12.51 -7.71 22.15
C GLN A 163 12.67 -6.86 23.42
N GLY A 164 11.62 -6.17 23.88
CA GLY A 164 11.64 -5.30 25.07
C GLY A 164 12.31 -5.95 26.29
N PRO A 165 11.87 -7.15 26.75
CA PRO A 165 12.48 -7.80 27.89
C PRO A 165 13.97 -8.17 27.72
N VAL A 166 14.44 -8.31 26.47
CA VAL A 166 15.87 -8.54 26.18
C VAL A 166 16.62 -7.23 26.28
N LEU A 167 16.08 -6.14 25.71
CA LEU A 167 16.63 -4.79 25.84
C LEU A 167 16.74 -4.39 27.31
N ASP A 168 15.70 -4.59 28.12
CA ASP A 168 15.68 -4.24 29.54
C ASP A 168 16.81 -4.94 30.30
N LYS A 169 17.06 -6.22 30.00
CA LYS A 169 18.17 -6.98 30.62
C LYS A 169 19.53 -6.41 30.22
N VAL A 170 19.70 -6.01 28.95
CA VAL A 170 20.94 -5.43 28.45
C VAL A 170 21.18 -4.05 29.08
N LEU A 171 20.15 -3.22 29.19
CA LEU A 171 20.22 -1.89 29.82
C LEU A 171 20.62 -2.01 31.30
N LYS A 172 19.97 -2.89 32.05
CA LYS A 172 20.31 -3.19 33.46
C LYS A 172 21.73 -3.72 33.61
N ALA A 173 22.13 -4.65 32.75
CA ALA A 173 23.51 -5.17 32.75
C ALA A 173 24.54 -4.08 32.40
N SER A 174 24.14 -3.03 31.70
CA SER A 174 24.97 -1.88 31.34
C SER A 174 24.96 -0.76 32.38
N GLY A 175 24.26 -0.94 33.51
CA GLY A 175 24.20 0.03 34.60
C GLY A 175 23.26 1.22 34.35
N ILE A 176 22.33 1.08 33.40
CA ILE A 176 21.24 2.04 33.19
C ILE A 176 20.07 1.52 34.02
N ASP A 177 19.76 2.22 35.12
CA ASP A 177 18.61 1.89 35.99
C ASP A 177 17.30 2.41 35.39
N ASP A 178 16.20 1.75 35.77
CA ASP A 178 14.84 2.15 35.41
C ASP A 178 14.46 3.41 36.24
N GLU A 179 14.66 4.62 35.71
CA GLU A 179 13.98 5.83 36.22
C GLU A 179 12.52 5.89 35.74
#